data_AF-A0A948A127-F1
#
_entry.id   AF-A0A948A127-F1
#
_cell.length_a   1.000
_cell.length_b   1.000
_cell.length_c   1.000
_cell.angle_alpha   90.00
_cell.angle_beta   90.00
_cell.angle_gamma   90.00
#
_symmetry.space_group_name_H-M   'P 1'
#
loop_
_entity.id
_entity.type
_entity.pdbx_description
1 polymer ?
#
loop_
_entity_poly.entity_id
_entity_poly.type
_entity_poly.pdbx_seq_one_letter_code
_entity_poly.pdbx_strand_id
1 'polypeptide(L)'
;MSFIPSMPILIQFAIASVILAITPGPDMTLFVSRALNQGRAAGFASMAGALTGTLVHTTLVVVGVSALIVASPAAFLVLKIFGAGYLVFLAYQAIRYGSAFRPAKKSGARLSMVKSFSTGLGVNLLNPKIILFFMTFLPQFVSPHDPDAPGKLFFLGAMFVLVSVPVTAPMVLAAERFSSAMVRNPRITRAVDYLFAGVFSAFALKILTAQAK
;
A
#
# COMPACT_ATOMS: atom_id res chain seq x y z
N MET A 1 17.87 20.38 11.90
CA MET A 1 17.76 19.29 10.91
C MET A 1 17.24 18.09 11.67
N SER A 2 16.02 17.66 11.36
CA SER A 2 15.33 16.54 12.04
C SER A 2 14.71 15.68 10.95
N PHE A 3 15.07 14.40 10.93
CA PHE A 3 14.49 13.42 10.01
C PHE A 3 13.06 13.01 10.38
N ILE A 4 12.55 13.49 11.52
CA ILE A 4 11.18 13.20 11.96
C ILE A 4 10.24 14.26 11.36
N PRO A 5 9.22 13.85 10.58
CA PRO A 5 8.20 14.77 10.08
C PRO A 5 7.41 15.47 11.20
N SER A 6 6.79 16.61 10.88
CA SER A 6 5.95 17.32 11.84
C SER A 6 4.71 16.51 12.23
N MET A 7 4.17 16.76 13.43
CA MET A 7 3.00 16.04 13.93
C MET A 7 1.80 16.03 12.95
N PRO A 8 1.45 17.13 12.26
CA PRO A 8 0.39 17.10 11.25
C PRO A 8 0.67 16.13 10.10
N ILE A 9 1.93 16.04 9.62
CA ILE A 9 2.33 15.11 8.56
C ILE A 9 2.21 13.67 9.05
N LEU A 10 2.66 13.39 10.28
CA LEU A 10 2.54 12.06 10.87
C LEU A 10 1.06 11.63 10.97
N ILE A 11 0.17 12.49 11.46
CA ILE A 11 -1.26 12.16 11.56
C ILE A 11 -1.87 11.93 10.18
N GLN A 12 -1.62 12.82 9.21
CA GLN A 12 -2.13 12.67 7.85
C GLN A 12 -1.64 11.38 7.18
N PHE A 13 -0.36 11.06 7.36
CA PHE A 13 0.24 9.86 6.79
C PHE A 13 -0.22 8.59 7.50
N ALA A 14 -0.43 8.61 8.81
CA ALA A 14 -1.03 7.50 9.56
C ALA A 14 -2.42 7.16 9.02
N ILE A 15 -3.28 8.18 8.85
CA ILE A 15 -4.63 8.02 8.31
C ILE A 15 -4.56 7.41 6.90
N ALA A 16 -3.70 7.94 6.02
CA ALA A 16 -3.50 7.40 4.68
C ALA A 16 -3.01 5.94 4.72
N SER A 17 -2.10 5.61 5.62
CA SER A 17 -1.56 4.26 5.81
C SER A 17 -2.64 3.26 6.22
N VAL A 18 -3.48 3.62 7.21
CA VAL A 18 -4.62 2.79 7.64
C VAL A 18 -5.58 2.53 6.49
N ILE A 19 -5.93 3.58 5.73
CA ILE A 19 -6.83 3.45 4.60
C ILE A 19 -6.25 2.52 3.52
N LEU A 20 -4.97 2.66 3.19
CA LEU A 20 -4.32 1.80 2.21
C LEU A 20 -4.23 0.34 2.68
N ALA A 21 -3.97 0.14 3.98
CA ALA A 21 -3.84 -1.17 4.61
C ALA A 21 -5.18 -1.91 4.74
N ILE A 22 -6.29 -1.20 5.02
CA ILE A 22 -7.63 -1.80 5.07
C ILE A 22 -8.21 -2.05 3.68
N THR A 23 -7.72 -1.34 2.66
CA THR A 23 -8.14 -1.55 1.28
C THR A 23 -7.64 -2.91 0.77
N PRO A 24 -8.55 -3.80 0.34
CA PRO A 24 -8.19 -5.09 -0.23
C PRO A 24 -7.38 -4.93 -1.52
N GLY A 25 -6.21 -5.57 -1.53
CA GLY A 25 -5.35 -5.69 -2.69
C GLY A 25 -4.88 -7.14 -2.90
N PRO A 26 -4.02 -7.37 -3.91
CA PRO A 26 -3.42 -8.68 -4.16
C PRO A 26 -2.67 -9.25 -2.95
N ASP A 27 -1.96 -8.39 -2.22
CA ASP A 27 -1.21 -8.72 -1.00
C ASP A 27 -2.13 -9.20 0.14
N MET A 28 -3.18 -8.43 0.45
CA MET A 28 -4.17 -8.82 1.45
C MET A 28 -4.85 -10.12 1.09
N THR A 29 -5.30 -10.23 -0.15
CA THR A 29 -5.96 -11.43 -0.64
C THR A 29 -5.05 -12.64 -0.51
N LEU A 30 -3.75 -12.49 -0.80
CA LEU A 30 -2.77 -13.56 -0.67
C LEU A 30 -2.57 -14.00 0.79
N PHE A 31 -2.25 -13.09 1.72
CA PHE A 31 -1.97 -13.51 3.10
C PHE A 31 -3.21 -14.04 3.81
N VAL A 32 -4.41 -13.54 3.49
CA VAL A 32 -5.68 -14.10 3.98
C VAL A 32 -5.91 -15.49 3.37
N SER A 33 -5.68 -15.67 2.06
CA SER A 33 -5.79 -16.99 1.41
C SER A 33 -4.82 -18.00 2.02
N ARG A 34 -3.61 -17.58 2.37
CA ARG A 34 -2.60 -18.43 3.02
C ARG A 34 -3.01 -18.79 4.44
N ALA A 35 -3.53 -17.84 5.19
CA ALA A 35 -4.09 -18.08 6.53
C ALA A 35 -5.23 -19.10 6.50
N LEU A 36 -6.16 -18.97 5.54
CA LEU A 36 -7.31 -19.87 5.36
C LEU A 36 -6.92 -21.28 4.92
N ASN A 37 -5.98 -21.41 3.99
CA ASN A 37 -5.69 -22.71 3.36
C ASN A 37 -4.50 -23.44 3.98
N GLN A 38 -3.56 -22.73 4.60
CA GLN A 38 -2.28 -23.28 5.07
C GLN A 38 -1.96 -22.92 6.53
N GLY A 39 -2.90 -22.26 7.23
CA GLY A 39 -2.77 -21.87 8.62
C GLY A 39 -2.16 -20.49 8.82
N ARG A 40 -2.35 -19.94 10.03
CA ARG A 40 -1.94 -18.57 10.40
C ARG A 40 -0.48 -18.29 10.16
N ALA A 41 0.41 -19.26 10.41
CA ALA A 41 1.84 -19.12 10.19
C ALA A 41 2.16 -18.77 8.72
N ALA A 42 1.58 -19.49 7.76
CA ALA A 42 1.76 -19.20 6.33
C ALA A 42 1.16 -17.84 5.94
N GLY A 43 0.05 -17.46 6.56
CA GLY A 43 -0.54 -16.11 6.44
C GLY A 43 0.42 -15.02 6.90
N PHE A 44 0.96 -15.15 8.11
CA PHE A 44 1.93 -14.21 8.67
C PHE A 44 3.24 -14.16 7.89
N ALA A 45 3.76 -15.29 7.40
CA ALA A 45 4.93 -15.32 6.53
C ALA A 45 4.70 -14.51 5.24
N SER A 46 3.53 -14.69 4.61
CA SER A 46 3.16 -13.93 3.41
C SER A 46 2.97 -12.44 3.71
N MET A 47 2.35 -12.11 4.85
CA MET A 47 2.19 -10.72 5.31
C MET A 47 3.55 -10.07 5.56
N ALA A 48 4.48 -10.76 6.23
CA ALA A 48 5.84 -10.29 6.46
C ALA A 48 6.58 -10.04 5.13
N GLY A 49 6.47 -10.96 4.16
CA GLY A 49 7.02 -10.76 2.83
C GLY A 49 6.48 -9.50 2.16
N ALA A 50 5.16 -9.28 2.24
CA ALA A 50 4.55 -8.06 1.70
C ALA A 50 5.05 -6.79 2.39
N LEU A 51 5.15 -6.78 3.73
CA LEU A 51 5.69 -5.64 4.48
C LEU A 51 7.17 -5.37 4.16
N THR A 52 7.97 -6.42 3.93
CA THR A 52 9.34 -6.27 3.42
C THR A 52 9.35 -5.65 2.02
N GLY A 53 8.44 -6.06 1.13
CA GLY A 53 8.27 -5.42 -0.19
C GLY A 53 7.97 -3.92 -0.09
N THR A 54 7.16 -3.52 0.88
CA THR A 54 6.89 -2.11 1.17
C THR A 54 8.15 -1.35 1.60
N LEU A 55 9.03 -1.96 2.40
CA LEU A 55 10.33 -1.36 2.74
C LEU A 55 11.24 -1.25 1.51
N VAL A 56 11.22 -2.23 0.61
CA VAL A 56 11.95 -2.15 -0.67
C VAL A 56 11.43 -0.97 -1.50
N HIS A 57 10.12 -0.82 -1.66
CA HIS A 57 9.52 0.35 -2.33
C HIS A 57 9.93 1.66 -1.65
N THR A 58 9.94 1.70 -0.32
CA THR A 58 10.41 2.87 0.44
C THR A 58 11.86 3.20 0.09
N THR A 59 12.75 2.20 0.09
CA THR A 59 14.16 2.41 -0.27
C THR A 59 14.30 2.89 -1.71
N LEU A 60 13.53 2.32 -2.65
CA LEU A 60 13.51 2.77 -4.05
C LEU A 60 13.04 4.22 -4.18
N VAL A 61 12.06 4.63 -3.38
CA VAL A 61 11.59 6.02 -3.33
C VAL A 61 12.68 6.93 -2.76
N VAL A 62 13.28 6.55 -1.64
CA VAL A 62 14.35 7.34 -1.00
C VAL A 62 15.52 7.55 -1.97
N VAL A 63 15.96 6.51 -2.67
CA VAL A 63 17.06 6.61 -3.65
C VAL A 63 16.61 7.32 -4.93
N GLY A 64 15.47 6.91 -5.49
CA GLY A 64 15.00 7.35 -6.80
C GLY A 64 14.41 8.76 -6.81
N VAL A 65 13.67 9.15 -5.78
CA VAL A 65 13.09 10.51 -5.68
C VAL A 65 14.18 11.53 -5.39
N SER A 66 15.18 11.22 -4.56
CA SER A 66 16.35 12.09 -4.40
C SER A 66 17.10 12.29 -5.72
N ALA A 67 17.25 11.24 -6.53
CA ALA A 67 17.85 11.36 -7.86
C ALA A 67 16.96 12.20 -8.81
N LEU A 68 15.65 11.99 -8.85
CA LEU A 68 14.73 12.70 -9.74
C LEU A 68 14.57 14.19 -9.39
N ILE A 69 14.47 14.52 -8.10
CA ILE A 69 14.33 15.91 -7.63
C ILE A 69 15.59 16.71 -7.97
N VAL A 70 16.77 16.13 -7.79
CA VAL A 70 18.04 16.78 -8.14
C VAL A 70 18.23 16.88 -9.65
N ALA A 71 17.73 15.90 -10.42
CA ALA A 71 18.04 15.79 -11.85
C ALA A 71 17.05 16.49 -12.80
N SER A 72 15.73 16.48 -12.55
CA SER A 72 14.77 17.03 -13.53
C SER A 72 13.35 17.31 -12.99
N PRO A 73 12.89 18.59 -13.01
CA PRO A 73 11.49 18.95 -12.77
C PRO A 73 10.51 18.31 -13.76
N ALA A 74 10.93 18.07 -15.01
CA ALA A 74 10.09 17.45 -16.03
C ALA A 74 9.80 15.97 -15.71
N ALA A 75 10.80 15.22 -15.24
CA ALA A 75 10.62 13.83 -14.82
C ALA A 75 9.67 13.73 -13.62
N PHE A 76 9.76 14.67 -12.67
CA PHE A 76 8.83 14.77 -11.55
C PHE A 76 7.39 15.06 -12.02
N LEU A 77 7.20 15.94 -13.01
CA LEU A 77 5.88 16.21 -13.59
C LEU A 77 5.27 14.98 -14.28
N VAL A 78 6.07 14.26 -15.07
CA VAL A 78 5.63 13.00 -15.73
C VAL A 78 5.17 12.00 -14.69
N LEU A 79 5.97 11.78 -13.64
CA LEU A 79 5.62 10.88 -12.54
C LEU A 79 4.30 11.26 -11.87
N LYS A 80 4.06 12.56 -11.64
CA LYS A 80 2.79 13.05 -11.07
C LYS A 80 1.59 12.76 -11.96
N ILE A 81 1.68 13.05 -13.25
CA ILE A 81 0.57 12.88 -14.20
C ILE A 81 0.22 11.39 -14.34
N PHE A 82 1.23 10.54 -14.60
CA PHE A 82 1.02 9.10 -14.72
C PHE A 82 0.49 8.50 -13.41
N GLY A 83 1.05 8.92 -12.27
CA GLY A 83 0.60 8.50 -10.95
C GLY A 83 -0.86 8.81 -10.70
N ALA A 84 -1.27 10.07 -10.91
CA ALA A 84 -2.65 10.51 -10.72
C ALA A 84 -3.61 9.78 -11.67
N GLY A 85 -3.26 9.67 -12.96
CA GLY A 85 -4.08 8.97 -13.94
C GLY A 85 -4.30 7.49 -13.57
N TYR A 86 -3.26 6.81 -13.10
CA TYR A 86 -3.37 5.42 -12.73
C TYR A 86 -4.13 5.21 -11.40
N LEU A 87 -4.04 6.14 -10.43
CA LEU A 87 -4.88 6.13 -9.23
C LEU A 87 -6.37 6.29 -9.57
N VAL A 88 -6.73 7.20 -10.48
CA VAL A 88 -8.10 7.36 -10.98
C VAL A 88 -8.58 6.09 -11.68
N PHE A 89 -7.72 5.47 -12.49
CA PHE A 89 -8.03 4.19 -13.12
C PHE A 89 -8.31 3.07 -12.10
N LEU A 90 -7.51 2.97 -11.03
CA LEU A 90 -7.78 2.01 -9.96
C LEU A 90 -9.09 2.31 -9.21
N ALA A 91 -9.36 3.58 -8.91
CA ALA A 91 -10.62 4.02 -8.29
C ALA A 91 -11.82 3.63 -9.16
N TYR A 92 -11.74 3.86 -10.47
CA TYR A 92 -12.75 3.46 -11.44
C TYR A 92 -12.96 1.94 -11.46
N GLN A 93 -11.87 1.16 -11.50
CA GLN A 93 -11.96 -0.31 -11.49
C GLN A 93 -12.65 -0.84 -10.22
N ALA A 94 -12.34 -0.28 -9.05
CA ALA A 94 -12.99 -0.70 -7.81
C ALA A 94 -14.50 -0.41 -7.82
N ILE A 95 -14.92 0.76 -8.30
CA ILE A 95 -16.34 1.09 -8.45
C ILE A 95 -17.00 0.15 -9.47
N ARG A 96 -16.37 -0.05 -10.64
CA ARG A 96 -17.00 -0.75 -11.75
C ARG A 96 -17.04 -2.26 -11.57
N TYR A 97 -15.97 -2.87 -11.10
CA TYR A 97 -15.79 -4.33 -11.05
C TYR A 97 -15.77 -4.89 -9.62
N GLY A 98 -15.73 -4.02 -8.60
CA GLY A 98 -15.66 -4.40 -7.19
C GLY A 98 -14.23 -4.69 -6.70
N SER A 99 -14.02 -4.76 -5.39
CA SER A 99 -12.70 -5.02 -4.81
C SER A 99 -12.10 -6.32 -5.32
N ALA A 100 -10.77 -6.33 -5.43
CA ALA A 100 -9.99 -7.51 -5.83
C ALA A 100 -10.01 -8.64 -4.79
N PHE A 101 -10.75 -8.51 -3.68
CA PHE A 101 -10.75 -9.49 -2.61
C PHE A 101 -11.45 -10.77 -3.02
N ARG A 102 -10.67 -11.72 -3.50
CA ARG A 102 -11.11 -13.07 -3.87
C ARG A 102 -10.14 -14.08 -3.31
N PRO A 103 -10.32 -14.49 -2.04
CA PRO A 103 -9.44 -15.49 -1.45
C PRO A 103 -9.47 -16.77 -2.27
N ALA A 104 -8.29 -17.29 -2.63
CA ALA A 104 -8.18 -18.52 -3.39
C ALA A 104 -8.80 -19.67 -2.58
N LYS A 105 -9.66 -20.47 -3.22
CA LYS A 105 -10.19 -21.71 -2.62
C LYS A 105 -9.12 -22.79 -2.63
N LYS A 106 -9.00 -23.53 -1.52
CA LYS A 106 -8.20 -24.77 -1.32
C LYS A 106 -7.10 -24.99 -2.37
N SER A 107 -5.96 -24.36 -2.13
CA SER A 107 -4.69 -24.79 -2.73
C SER A 107 -4.29 -26.14 -2.10
N GLY A 108 -3.77 -27.06 -2.92
CA GLY A 108 -3.08 -28.27 -2.46
C GLY A 108 -1.83 -27.97 -1.60
N ALA A 109 -1.01 -29.00 -1.37
CA ALA A 109 0.18 -29.09 -0.52
C ALA A 109 0.65 -27.81 0.21
N ARG A 110 0.85 -27.93 1.54
CA ARG A 110 1.39 -26.84 2.37
C ARG A 110 2.71 -26.35 1.82
N LEU A 111 2.82 -25.04 1.56
CA LEU A 111 4.09 -24.44 1.19
C LEU A 111 4.97 -24.25 2.43
N SER A 112 6.29 -24.21 2.22
CA SER A 112 7.20 -23.79 3.28
C SER A 112 6.97 -22.32 3.65
N MET A 113 7.37 -21.95 4.87
CA MET A 113 7.30 -20.58 5.37
C MET A 113 8.10 -19.62 4.49
N VAL A 114 9.30 -20.03 4.07
CA VAL A 114 10.15 -19.26 3.14
C VAL A 114 9.42 -19.00 1.83
N LYS A 115 8.79 -20.02 1.23
CA LYS A 115 8.05 -19.85 -0.03
C LYS A 115 6.83 -18.95 0.13
N SER A 116 6.15 -19.03 1.28
CA SER A 116 5.04 -18.13 1.61
C SER A 116 5.50 -16.67 1.72
N PHE A 117 6.62 -16.44 2.42
CA PHE A 117 7.28 -15.13 2.49
C PHE A 117 7.69 -14.61 1.11
N SER A 118 8.43 -15.39 0.32
CA SER A 118 8.89 -14.96 -1.01
C SER A 118 7.73 -14.67 -1.96
N THR A 119 6.64 -15.43 -1.87
CA THR A 119 5.42 -15.14 -2.65
C THR A 119 4.79 -13.82 -2.21
N GLY A 120 4.70 -13.57 -0.90
CA GLY A 120 4.20 -12.31 -0.35
C GLY A 120 5.01 -11.10 -0.80
N LEU A 121 6.34 -11.23 -0.74
CA LEU A 121 7.28 -10.23 -1.24
C LEU A 121 7.05 -9.95 -2.73
N GLY A 122 7.06 -10.99 -3.57
CA GLY A 122 6.87 -10.83 -5.02
C GLY A 122 5.52 -10.19 -5.38
N VAL A 123 4.43 -10.62 -4.72
CA VAL A 123 3.11 -10.03 -4.96
C VAL A 123 3.06 -8.56 -4.56
N ASN A 124 3.70 -8.16 -3.45
CA ASN A 124 3.75 -6.76 -3.04
C ASN A 124 4.65 -5.91 -3.95
N LEU A 125 5.81 -6.43 -4.37
CA LEU A 125 6.71 -5.74 -5.30
C LEU A 125 6.03 -5.44 -6.65
N LEU A 126 5.15 -6.34 -7.09
CA LEU A 126 4.37 -6.19 -8.32
C LEU A 126 2.99 -5.56 -8.09
N ASN A 127 2.68 -5.12 -6.87
CA ASN A 127 1.35 -4.60 -6.53
C ASN A 127 1.21 -3.16 -7.02
N PRO A 128 0.42 -2.88 -8.07
CA PRO A 128 0.27 -1.52 -8.60
C PRO A 128 -0.24 -0.51 -7.56
N LYS A 129 -1.09 -0.96 -6.62
CA LYS A 129 -1.61 -0.14 -5.53
C LYS A 129 -0.47 0.39 -4.66
N ILE A 130 0.48 -0.48 -4.32
CA ILE A 130 1.61 -0.16 -3.44
C ILE A 130 2.65 0.66 -4.19
N ILE A 131 3.02 0.23 -5.41
CA ILE A 131 3.97 0.95 -6.27
C ILE A 131 3.54 2.41 -6.41
N LEU A 132 2.29 2.66 -6.77
CA LEU A 132 1.78 4.01 -6.93
C LEU A 132 1.82 4.80 -5.63
N PHE A 133 1.26 4.26 -4.55
CA PHE A 133 1.23 4.97 -3.29
C PHE A 133 2.64 5.41 -2.86
N PHE A 134 3.62 4.52 -2.96
CA PHE A 134 4.99 4.82 -2.57
C PHE A 134 5.68 5.75 -3.57
N MET A 135 5.54 5.55 -4.88
CA MET A 135 6.23 6.38 -5.87
C MET A 135 5.63 7.78 -6.02
N THR A 136 4.32 7.95 -5.85
CA THR A 136 3.64 9.19 -6.23
C THR A 136 3.07 9.94 -5.03
N PHE A 137 2.60 9.22 -4.01
CA PHE A 137 1.89 9.81 -2.88
C PHE A 137 2.78 10.04 -1.65
N LEU A 138 3.63 9.07 -1.28
CA LEU A 138 4.58 9.23 -0.17
C LEU A 138 5.49 10.48 -0.31
N PRO A 139 6.07 10.78 -1.49
CA PRO A 139 6.88 11.99 -1.68
C PRO A 139 6.14 13.30 -1.40
N GLN A 140 4.81 13.32 -1.48
CA GLN A 140 3.99 14.52 -1.27
C GLN A 140 3.93 15.00 0.18
N PHE A 141 4.43 14.19 1.13
CA PHE A 141 4.48 14.54 2.55
C PHE A 141 5.78 15.24 2.96
N VAL A 142 6.72 15.36 2.03
CA VAL A 142 8.05 15.92 2.30
C VAL A 142 8.33 16.98 1.25
N SER A 143 8.87 18.12 1.70
CA SER A 143 9.24 19.20 0.77
C SER A 143 10.42 18.74 -0.11
N PRO A 144 10.39 18.96 -1.45
CA PRO A 144 11.52 18.62 -2.32
C PRO A 144 12.82 19.32 -1.96
N HIS A 145 12.74 20.51 -1.35
CA HIS A 145 13.87 21.34 -0.93
C HIS A 145 14.33 21.06 0.50
N ASP A 146 13.78 20.04 1.15
CA ASP A 146 14.14 19.67 2.52
C ASP A 146 15.46 18.88 2.51
N PRO A 147 16.54 19.37 3.15
CA PRO A 147 17.81 18.64 3.19
C PRO A 147 17.69 17.26 3.87
N ASP A 148 16.72 17.10 4.77
CA ASP A 148 16.44 15.86 5.48
C ASP A 148 15.41 14.97 4.74
N ALA A 149 15.03 15.31 3.50
CA ALA A 149 13.98 14.62 2.76
C ALA A 149 14.15 13.09 2.68
N PRO A 150 15.35 12.54 2.38
CA PRO A 150 15.56 11.09 2.34
C PRO A 150 15.22 10.42 3.67
N GLY A 151 15.65 11.03 4.78
CA GLY A 151 15.40 10.53 6.14
C GLY A 151 13.91 10.57 6.50
N LYS A 152 13.21 11.66 6.15
CA LYS A 152 11.76 11.79 6.37
C LYS A 152 10.95 10.79 5.56
N LEU A 153 11.31 10.57 4.30
CA LEU A 153 10.66 9.57 3.44
C LEU A 153 10.85 8.15 3.97
N PHE A 154 12.08 7.81 4.40
CA PHE A 154 12.34 6.51 5.01
C PHE A 154 11.55 6.33 6.31
N PHE A 155 11.53 7.35 7.17
CA PHE A 155 10.75 7.33 8.41
C PHE A 155 9.27 7.07 8.15
N LEU A 156 8.68 7.78 7.19
CA LEU A 156 7.28 7.59 6.81
C LEU A 156 7.04 6.18 6.25
N GLY A 157 7.94 5.64 5.42
CA GLY A 157 7.80 4.26 4.95
C GLY A 157 7.90 3.20 6.05
N ALA A 158 8.81 3.38 7.02
CA ALA A 158 8.88 2.53 8.20
C ALA A 158 7.61 2.65 9.08
N MET A 159 7.12 3.88 9.26
CA MET A 159 5.87 4.16 9.95
C MET A 159 4.68 3.48 9.25
N PHE A 160 4.62 3.47 7.92
CA PHE A 160 3.59 2.76 7.18
C PHE A 160 3.54 1.27 7.58
N VAL A 161 4.70 0.61 7.66
CA VAL A 161 4.79 -0.80 8.08
C VAL A 161 4.27 -0.97 9.50
N LEU A 162 4.71 -0.12 10.43
CA LEU A 162 4.27 -0.17 11.83
C LEU A 162 2.77 0.05 12.00
N VAL A 163 2.18 0.95 11.22
CA VAL A 163 0.73 1.21 11.21
C VAL A 163 -0.03 0.07 10.52
N SER A 164 0.55 -0.56 9.51
CA SER A 164 -0.11 -1.63 8.75
C SER A 164 -0.25 -2.91 9.56
N VAL A 165 0.74 -3.26 10.39
CA VAL A 165 0.72 -4.49 11.21
C VAL A 165 -0.56 -4.62 12.06
N PRO A 166 -0.96 -3.65 12.91
CA PRO A 166 -2.17 -3.77 13.70
C PRO A 166 -3.46 -3.77 12.86
N VAL A 167 -3.41 -3.29 11.61
CA VAL A 167 -4.54 -3.35 10.67
C VAL A 167 -4.64 -4.72 10.01
N THR A 168 -3.53 -5.28 9.54
CA THR A 168 -3.52 -6.52 8.72
C THR A 168 -3.38 -7.79 9.54
N ALA A 169 -2.71 -7.76 10.70
CA ALA A 169 -2.55 -8.93 11.55
C ALA A 169 -3.90 -9.51 12.04
N PRO A 170 -4.89 -8.70 12.46
CA PRO A 170 -6.22 -9.21 12.80
C PRO A 170 -6.90 -9.94 11.65
N MET A 171 -6.68 -9.51 10.40
CA MET A 171 -7.23 -10.17 9.21
C MET A 171 -6.62 -11.57 9.01
N VAL A 172 -5.35 -11.77 9.38
CA VAL A 172 -4.71 -13.09 9.38
C VAL A 172 -5.20 -13.95 10.55
N LEU A 173 -5.31 -13.38 11.75
CA LEU A 173 -5.75 -14.09 12.96
C LEU A 173 -7.20 -14.56 12.84
N ALA A 174 -8.06 -13.72 12.28
CA ALA A 174 -9.48 -13.94 12.09
C ALA A 174 -9.85 -14.21 10.62
N ALA A 175 -8.96 -14.82 9.84
CA ALA A 175 -9.10 -14.97 8.39
C ALA A 175 -10.45 -15.57 7.94
N GLU A 176 -10.99 -16.56 8.66
CA GLU A 176 -12.31 -17.14 8.36
C GLU A 176 -13.45 -16.15 8.57
N ARG A 177 -13.45 -15.42 9.69
CA ARG A 177 -14.45 -14.39 10.00
C ARG A 177 -14.34 -13.20 9.05
N PHE A 178 -13.11 -12.76 8.78
CA PHE A 178 -12.84 -11.65 7.87
C PHE A 178 -13.27 -12.00 6.44
N SER A 179 -12.85 -13.16 5.93
CA SER A 179 -13.21 -13.65 4.59
C SER A 179 -14.71 -13.85 4.44
N SER A 180 -15.37 -14.48 5.43
CA SER A 180 -16.82 -14.67 5.38
C SER A 180 -17.59 -13.34 5.42
N ALA A 181 -17.17 -12.37 6.22
CA ALA A 181 -17.77 -11.03 6.25
C ALA A 181 -17.63 -10.30 4.90
N MET A 182 -16.45 -10.37 4.29
CA MET A 182 -16.17 -9.75 2.99
C MET A 182 -16.88 -10.41 1.81
N VAL A 183 -17.04 -11.74 1.83
CA VAL A 183 -17.66 -12.50 0.72
C VAL A 183 -19.19 -12.55 0.85
N ARG A 184 -19.73 -12.66 2.08
CA ARG A 184 -21.18 -12.81 2.29
C ARG A 184 -21.93 -11.49 2.32
N ASN A 185 -21.27 -10.35 2.52
CA ASN A 185 -21.94 -9.05 2.65
C ASN A 185 -21.51 -8.07 1.55
N PRO A 186 -22.26 -8.00 0.44
CA PRO A 186 -22.00 -7.07 -0.66
C PRO A 186 -21.95 -5.60 -0.23
N ARG A 187 -22.63 -5.22 0.86
CA ARG A 187 -22.61 -3.85 1.38
C ARG A 187 -21.25 -3.50 1.97
N ILE A 188 -20.62 -4.43 2.70
CA ILE A 188 -19.26 -4.23 3.24
C ILE A 188 -18.27 -4.11 2.09
N THR A 189 -18.33 -5.01 1.12
CA THR A 189 -17.46 -4.97 -0.07
C THR A 189 -17.62 -3.64 -0.81
N ARG A 190 -18.85 -3.18 -1.04
CA ARG A 190 -19.10 -1.89 -1.70
C ARG A 190 -18.67 -0.68 -0.89
N ALA A 191 -18.86 -0.68 0.43
CA ALA A 191 -18.37 0.39 1.29
C ALA A 191 -16.85 0.52 1.19
N VAL A 192 -16.14 -0.61 1.17
CA VAL A 192 -14.69 -0.66 0.98
C VAL A 192 -14.28 -0.18 -0.42
N ASP A 193 -15.00 -0.57 -1.47
CA ASP A 193 -14.76 -0.10 -2.85
C ASP A 193 -14.86 1.42 -2.96
N TYR A 194 -15.92 2.00 -2.39
CA TYR A 194 -16.14 3.45 -2.43
C TYR A 194 -15.14 4.20 -1.56
N LEU A 195 -14.78 3.66 -0.39
CA LEU A 195 -13.73 4.23 0.44
C LEU A 195 -12.39 4.28 -0.33
N PHE A 196 -12.02 3.16 -0.94
CA PHE A 196 -10.82 3.08 -1.78
C PHE A 196 -10.86 4.08 -2.93
N ALA A 197 -11.96 4.08 -3.70
CA ALA A 197 -12.08 4.95 -4.85
C ALA A 197 -12.07 6.43 -4.46
N GLY A 198 -12.77 6.80 -3.38
CA GLY A 198 -12.78 8.17 -2.87
C GLY A 198 -11.38 8.62 -2.44
N VAL A 199 -10.65 7.76 -1.71
CA VAL A 199 -9.31 8.11 -1.22
C VAL A 199 -8.30 8.17 -2.36
N PHE A 200 -8.34 7.22 -3.29
CA PHE A 200 -7.43 7.22 -4.44
C PHE A 200 -7.71 8.40 -5.38
N SER A 201 -8.97 8.79 -5.53
CA SER A 201 -9.35 10.01 -6.25
C SER A 201 -8.85 11.26 -5.52
N ALA A 202 -8.99 11.32 -4.18
CA ALA A 202 -8.46 12.43 -3.39
C ALA A 202 -6.92 12.51 -3.45
N PHE A 203 -6.22 11.37 -3.48
CA PHE A 203 -4.78 11.31 -3.66
C PHE A 203 -4.37 11.76 -5.07
N ALA A 204 -5.10 11.33 -6.10
CA ALA A 204 -4.87 11.77 -7.47
C ALA A 204 -5.02 13.29 -7.60
N LEU A 205 -6.08 13.87 -7.03
CA LEU A 205 -6.28 15.31 -6.96
C LEU A 205 -5.13 16.00 -6.23
N LYS A 206 -4.75 15.50 -5.06
CA LYS A 206 -3.63 16.05 -4.28
C LYS A 206 -2.32 16.02 -5.07
N ILE A 207 -2.03 14.92 -5.76
CA ILE A 207 -0.85 14.78 -6.63
C ILE A 207 -0.88 15.79 -7.78
N LEU A 208 -2.03 16.00 -8.43
CA LEU A 208 -2.16 16.97 -9.53
C LEU A 208 -1.99 18.42 -9.03
N THR A 209 -2.55 18.74 -7.86
CA THR A 209 -2.43 20.08 -7.25
C THR A 209 -1.09 20.35 -6.60
N ALA A 210 -0.29 19.32 -6.33
CA ALA A 210 1.04 19.51 -5.78
C ALA A 210 1.87 20.33 -6.77
N GLN A 211 2.49 21.41 -6.32
CA GLN A 211 3.34 22.20 -7.21
C GLN A 211 4.76 21.65 -7.15
N ALA A 212 5.40 21.52 -8.31
CA ALA A 212 6.86 21.48 -8.35
C ALA A 212 7.30 22.91 -8.01
N LYS A 213 7.60 23.16 -6.74
CA LYS A 213 8.26 24.40 -6.34
C LYS A 213 9.74 24.22 -6.53
#